data_AF-A0AAD7VWU1-F1
#
_entry.id   AF-A0AAD7VWU1-F1
#
_cell.length_a   1.000
_cell.length_b   1.000
_cell.length_c   1.000
_cell.angle_alpha   90.00
_cell.angle_beta   90.00
_cell.angle_gamma   90.00
#
_symmetry.space_group_name_H-M   'P 1'
#
loop_
_entity.id
_entity.type
_entity.pdbx_description
1 polymer ?
#
loop_
_entity_poly.entity_id
_entity_poly.type
_entity_poly.pdbx_seq_one_letter_code
_entity_poly.pdbx_strand_id
1 'polypeptide(L)'
;MTRLCVLLRHSKNVRCWFAHNILFAYTNRFSEYLLECPSAEVRGAFAKLIVFIAHFSLQDGPCPTPVASPGPSTQACDNLSLSDHLLRAVLNLLRREVSEHGRHLQQYFNLFVMCANLGVPEKTQLLKLSVPATFMLVALDEGPGPPIKYQYAELGKLYGVVSQLVRCCDVSSRMQSSLAPIMALQQLVAEILFVRTSYIKKIIEDCSNSDETIKLLRFSCWENPQFSSTVLSELLWQ
;
A
#
# COMPACT_ATOMS: atom_id res chain seq x y z
N MET A 1 -21.19 3.75 18.03
CA MET A 1 -20.46 3.51 16.76
C MET A 1 -21.39 3.44 15.54
N THR A 2 -22.55 2.77 15.63
CA THR A 2 -23.51 2.57 14.52
C THR A 2 -24.02 3.85 13.85
N ARG A 3 -24.37 4.91 14.60
CA ARG A 3 -24.84 6.18 14.00
C ARG A 3 -23.77 6.90 13.18
N LEU A 4 -22.52 6.94 13.67
CA LEU A 4 -21.41 7.57 12.95
C LEU A 4 -21.11 6.84 11.63
N CYS A 5 -21.09 5.50 11.64
CA CYS A 5 -20.87 4.71 10.43
C CYS A 5 -21.94 4.95 9.37
N VAL A 6 -23.21 5.09 9.78
CA VAL A 6 -24.32 5.41 8.86
C VAL A 6 -24.14 6.79 8.24
N LEU A 7 -23.76 7.79 9.05
CA LEU A 7 -23.52 9.16 8.54
C LEU A 7 -22.33 9.21 7.57
N LEU A 8 -21.22 8.55 7.92
CA LEU A 8 -20.02 8.48 7.08
C LEU A 8 -20.27 7.72 5.78
N ARG A 9 -21.19 6.76 5.74
CA ARG A 9 -21.55 6.04 4.51
C ARG A 9 -22.31 6.92 3.53
N HIS A 10 -23.28 7.69 4.00
CA HIS A 10 -24.25 8.35 3.11
C HIS A 10 -23.97 9.83 2.84
N SER A 11 -23.15 10.50 3.66
CA SER A 11 -22.91 11.94 3.53
C SER A 11 -21.46 12.27 3.22
N LYS A 12 -21.22 12.73 1.98
CA LYS A 12 -19.92 13.29 1.56
C LYS A 12 -19.47 14.45 2.45
N ASN A 13 -20.43 15.27 2.90
CA ASN A 13 -20.13 16.41 3.77
C ASN A 13 -19.64 15.95 5.14
N VAL A 14 -20.23 14.88 5.69
CA VAL A 14 -19.77 14.31 6.98
C VAL A 14 -18.39 13.68 6.83
N ARG A 15 -18.14 12.93 5.75
CA ARG A 15 -16.79 12.38 5.48
C ARG A 15 -15.75 13.48 5.36
N CYS A 16 -16.04 14.51 4.56
CA CYS A 16 -15.16 15.65 4.36
C CYS A 16 -14.90 16.40 5.67
N TRP A 17 -15.95 16.73 6.42
CA TRP A 17 -15.82 17.41 7.70
C TRP A 17 -15.00 16.58 8.70
N PHE A 18 -15.29 15.29 8.82
CA PHE A 18 -14.58 14.40 9.72
C PHE A 18 -13.11 14.30 9.34
N ALA A 19 -12.80 14.07 8.06
CA ALA A 19 -11.42 13.97 7.63
C ALA A 19 -10.64 15.26 7.87
N HIS A 20 -11.19 16.44 7.57
CA HIS A 20 -10.46 17.70 7.77
C HIS A 20 -10.33 18.10 9.24
N ASN A 21 -11.41 18.02 10.01
CA ASN A 21 -11.43 18.54 11.39
C ASN A 21 -10.95 17.51 12.41
N ILE A 22 -11.13 16.23 12.12
CA ILE A 22 -10.67 15.15 13.00
C ILE A 22 -9.34 14.64 12.47
N LEU A 23 -9.23 14.14 11.25
CA LEU A 23 -7.99 13.44 10.85
C LEU A 23 -6.83 14.41 10.53
N PHE A 24 -7.05 15.34 9.61
CA PHE A 24 -5.99 16.20 9.07
C PHE A 24 -5.66 17.42 9.92
N ALA A 25 -6.56 17.85 10.81
CA ALA A 25 -6.30 18.97 11.73
C ALA A 25 -5.16 18.68 12.72
N TYR A 26 -4.77 17.40 12.87
CA TYR A 26 -3.75 16.96 13.83
C TYR A 26 -2.72 16.09 13.10
N THR A 27 -1.50 16.62 12.93
CA THR A 27 -0.45 16.01 12.10
C THR A 27 -0.08 14.59 12.51
N ASN A 28 -0.14 14.29 13.81
CA ASN A 28 0.31 13.01 14.35
C ASN A 28 -0.84 12.01 14.51
N ARG A 29 -2.09 12.37 14.21
CA ARG A 29 -3.24 11.50 14.51
C ARG A 29 -3.17 10.16 13.79
N PHE A 30 -2.60 10.14 12.59
CA PHE A 30 -2.39 8.89 11.87
C PHE A 30 -1.33 8.01 12.56
N SER A 31 -0.17 8.55 12.95
CA SER A 31 0.86 7.76 13.65
C SER A 31 0.39 7.34 15.04
N GLU A 32 -0.25 8.26 15.78
CA GLU A 32 -0.77 8.04 17.12
C GLU A 32 -1.70 6.82 17.18
N TYR A 33 -2.67 6.74 16.27
CA TYR A 33 -3.66 5.66 16.31
C TYR A 33 -3.31 4.44 15.46
N LEU A 34 -2.50 4.56 14.39
CA LEU A 34 -2.09 3.38 13.59
C LEU A 34 -0.82 2.71 14.13
N LEU A 35 0.10 3.46 14.73
CA LEU A 35 1.45 3.01 15.06
C LEU A 35 1.75 3.10 16.57
N GLU A 36 1.31 4.11 17.29
CA GLU A 36 1.72 4.32 18.68
C GLU A 36 0.76 3.71 19.70
N CYS A 37 -0.55 3.70 19.39
CA CYS A 37 -1.59 3.28 20.30
C CYS A 37 -1.33 1.87 20.82
N PRO A 38 -1.29 1.63 22.15
CA PRO A 38 -0.94 0.32 22.70
C PRO A 38 -1.99 -0.76 22.43
N SER A 39 -3.26 -0.36 22.31
CA SER A 39 -4.37 -1.30 22.06
C SER A 39 -4.46 -1.71 20.59
N ALA A 40 -4.21 -3.00 20.32
CA ALA A 40 -4.34 -3.57 18.97
C ALA A 40 -5.77 -3.44 18.42
N GLU A 41 -6.79 -3.53 19.29
CA GLU A 41 -8.19 -3.35 18.90
C GLU A 41 -8.46 -1.92 18.43
N VAL A 42 -7.89 -0.92 19.13
CA VAL A 42 -8.02 0.49 18.75
C VAL A 42 -7.29 0.76 17.43
N ARG A 43 -6.06 0.24 17.26
CA ARG A 43 -5.34 0.33 15.98
C ARG A 43 -6.16 -0.27 14.83
N GLY A 44 -6.72 -1.46 15.05
CA GLY A 44 -7.55 -2.15 14.07
C GLY A 44 -8.87 -1.42 13.76
N ALA A 45 -9.53 -0.86 14.77
CA ALA A 45 -10.75 -0.07 14.59
C ALA A 45 -10.47 1.23 13.80
N PHE A 46 -9.36 1.90 14.11
CA PHE A 46 -8.95 3.12 13.42
C PHE A 46 -8.54 2.84 11.97
N ALA A 47 -7.79 1.77 11.71
CA ALA A 47 -7.48 1.34 10.34
C ALA A 47 -8.76 1.06 9.53
N LYS A 48 -9.73 0.32 10.11
CA LYS A 48 -11.03 0.08 9.48
C LYS A 48 -11.80 1.38 9.21
N LEU A 49 -11.75 2.35 10.13
CA LEU A 49 -12.38 3.65 9.95
C LEU A 49 -11.77 4.42 8.77
N ILE A 50 -10.44 4.47 8.66
CA ILE A 50 -9.76 5.11 7.53
C ILE A 50 -10.16 4.44 6.21
N VAL A 51 -10.10 3.11 6.14
CA VAL A 51 -10.48 2.34 4.95
C VAL A 51 -11.93 2.59 4.57
N PHE A 52 -12.83 2.65 5.55
CA PHE A 52 -14.24 2.93 5.34
C PHE A 52 -14.47 4.32 4.73
N ILE A 53 -13.81 5.36 5.26
CA ILE A 53 -13.93 6.72 4.73
C ILE A 53 -13.32 6.81 3.34
N ALA A 54 -12.15 6.21 3.13
CA ALA A 54 -11.47 6.16 1.82
C ALA A 54 -12.38 5.51 0.76
N HIS A 55 -12.94 4.33 1.05
CA HIS A 55 -13.85 3.62 0.16
C HIS A 55 -15.05 4.47 -0.29
N PHE A 56 -15.82 5.02 0.67
CA PHE A 56 -17.02 5.80 0.33
C PHE A 56 -16.71 7.17 -0.26
N SER A 57 -15.48 7.68 -0.10
CA SER A 57 -15.09 8.97 -0.66
C SER A 57 -14.41 8.89 -2.02
N LEU A 58 -14.19 7.68 -2.55
CA LEU A 58 -13.65 7.48 -3.90
C LEU A 58 -14.54 8.11 -4.98
N GLN A 59 -15.85 8.15 -4.75
CA GLN A 59 -16.85 8.67 -5.69
C GLN A 59 -17.35 10.09 -5.34
N ASP A 60 -16.77 10.74 -4.33
CA ASP A 60 -17.21 12.07 -3.89
C ASP A 60 -16.80 13.21 -4.83
N GLY A 61 -15.92 12.91 -5.78
CA GLY A 61 -15.27 13.90 -6.64
C GLY A 61 -14.09 14.59 -5.94
N PRO A 62 -13.60 15.69 -6.54
CA PRO A 62 -12.47 16.43 -6.01
C PRO A 62 -12.73 16.97 -4.60
N CYS A 63 -11.70 16.91 -3.77
CA CYS A 63 -11.70 17.36 -2.39
C CYS A 63 -10.61 18.42 -2.21
N PRO A 64 -10.85 19.51 -1.47
CA PRO A 64 -9.81 20.48 -1.13
C PRO A 64 -8.62 19.80 -0.46
N THR A 65 -7.41 20.30 -0.75
CA THR A 65 -6.17 19.83 -0.12
C THR A 65 -6.18 20.17 1.37
N PRO A 66 -5.82 19.23 2.27
CA PRO A 66 -5.75 19.49 3.69
C PRO A 66 -4.65 20.52 4.04
N VAL A 67 -4.99 21.48 4.90
CA VAL A 67 -4.15 22.64 5.31
C VAL A 67 -2.79 22.22 5.89
N ALA A 68 -2.70 21.05 6.51
CA ALA A 68 -1.49 20.55 7.17
C ALA A 68 -0.48 19.83 6.24
N SER A 69 -0.68 19.85 4.92
CA SER A 69 0.20 19.13 3.98
C SER A 69 1.50 19.92 3.73
N PRO A 70 2.68 19.44 4.14
CA PRO A 70 3.94 20.07 3.81
C PRO A 70 4.31 19.67 2.38
N GLY A 71 4.01 20.54 1.42
CA GLY A 71 4.42 20.40 0.02
C GLY A 71 4.51 21.77 -0.65
N PRO A 72 5.44 21.97 -1.60
CA PRO A 72 5.59 23.25 -2.30
C PRO A 72 4.28 23.56 -3.03
N SER A 73 3.79 24.79 -2.83
CA SER A 73 2.66 25.39 -3.54
C SER A 73 3.00 25.47 -5.04
N THR A 74 2.78 24.37 -5.75
CA THR A 74 2.94 24.26 -7.20
C THR A 74 1.82 23.36 -7.72
N GLN A 75 0.78 24.02 -8.21
CA GLN A 75 -0.18 23.63 -9.25
C GLN A 75 -0.01 22.20 -9.83
N ALA A 76 -0.59 21.20 -9.16
CA ALA A 76 -0.89 19.89 -9.74
C ALA A 76 -2.03 19.13 -9.00
N CYS A 77 -2.67 19.75 -8.00
CA CYS A 77 -3.51 19.06 -7.02
C CYS A 77 -5.02 19.26 -7.21
N ASP A 78 -5.45 19.70 -8.39
CA ASP A 78 -6.80 20.29 -8.54
C ASP A 78 -7.93 19.25 -8.63
N ASN A 79 -7.64 17.94 -8.64
CA ASN A 79 -8.65 16.90 -8.87
C ASN A 79 -8.55 15.66 -7.96
N LEU A 80 -7.86 15.72 -6.82
CA LEU A 80 -7.74 14.57 -5.94
C LEU A 80 -8.99 14.36 -5.09
N SER A 81 -9.42 13.12 -4.94
CA SER A 81 -10.51 12.76 -4.05
C SER A 81 -10.07 12.83 -2.58
N LEU A 82 -11.03 12.83 -1.66
CA LEU A 82 -10.71 12.70 -0.23
C LEU A 82 -9.98 11.38 0.07
N SER A 83 -10.33 10.31 -0.64
CA SER A 83 -9.65 9.01 -0.53
C SER A 83 -8.16 9.13 -0.86
N ASP A 84 -7.81 9.88 -1.91
CA ASP A 84 -6.41 10.09 -2.30
C ASP A 84 -5.62 10.81 -1.21
N HIS A 85 -6.21 11.83 -0.59
CA HIS A 85 -5.59 12.55 0.52
C HIS A 85 -5.36 11.64 1.74
N LEU A 86 -6.34 10.79 2.07
CA LEU A 86 -6.22 9.85 3.19
C LEU A 86 -5.10 8.83 2.95
N LEU A 87 -5.07 8.18 1.79
CA LEU A 87 -4.04 7.19 1.48
C LEU A 87 -2.65 7.81 1.36
N ARG A 88 -2.53 9.03 0.81
CA ARG A 88 -1.26 9.78 0.80
C ARG A 88 -0.79 10.13 2.21
N ALA A 89 -1.69 10.52 3.11
CA ALA A 89 -1.35 10.79 4.50
C ALA A 89 -0.83 9.53 5.20
N VAL A 90 -1.47 8.37 4.98
CA VAL A 90 -1.00 7.09 5.51
C VAL A 90 0.35 6.70 4.91
N LEU A 91 0.53 6.81 3.58
CA LEU A 91 1.81 6.53 2.92
C LEU A 91 2.94 7.45 3.40
N ASN A 92 2.64 8.71 3.72
CA ASN A 92 3.62 9.65 4.25
C ASN A 92 4.19 9.22 5.62
N LEU A 93 3.51 8.35 6.36
CA LEU A 93 4.07 7.76 7.58
C LEU A 93 5.37 6.98 7.30
N LEU A 94 5.53 6.43 6.09
CA LEU A 94 6.76 5.73 5.69
C LEU A 94 8.00 6.63 5.70
N ARG A 95 7.84 7.95 5.60
CA ARG A 95 8.98 8.88 5.55
C ARG A 95 9.73 8.96 6.88
N ARG A 96 9.07 8.67 8.01
CA ARG A 96 9.70 8.80 9.33
C ARG A 96 9.06 7.93 10.40
N GLU A 97 7.73 7.93 10.48
CA GLU A 97 7.02 7.34 11.62
C GLU A 97 7.11 5.81 11.63
N VAL A 98 7.12 5.18 10.45
CA VAL A 98 7.10 3.72 10.34
C VAL A 98 8.42 3.09 10.80
N SER A 99 9.57 3.72 10.53
CA SER A 99 10.88 3.19 10.94
C SER A 99 11.06 3.17 12.46
N GLU A 100 10.43 4.12 13.17
CA GLU A 100 10.44 4.19 14.65
C GLU A 100 9.50 3.15 15.30
N HIS A 101 8.48 2.68 14.56
CA HIS A 101 7.42 1.82 15.08
C HIS A 101 7.43 0.40 14.49
N GLY A 102 8.63 -0.16 14.28
CA GLY A 102 8.83 -1.45 13.61
C GLY A 102 8.01 -2.64 14.15
N ARG A 103 7.66 -2.64 15.44
CA ARG A 103 6.83 -3.68 16.07
C ARG A 103 5.35 -3.70 15.62
N HIS A 104 4.85 -2.61 15.02
CA HIS A 104 3.45 -2.47 14.62
C HIS A 104 3.27 -2.38 13.09
N LEU A 105 4.32 -2.74 12.33
CA LEU A 105 4.33 -2.72 10.87
C LEU A 105 3.23 -3.59 10.26
N GLN A 106 2.99 -4.75 10.87
CA GLN A 106 2.00 -5.69 10.38
C GLN A 106 0.60 -5.04 10.31
N GLN A 107 0.22 -4.26 11.33
CA GLN A 107 -1.06 -3.55 11.35
C GLN A 107 -1.11 -2.40 10.34
N TYR A 108 0.00 -1.68 10.17
CA TYR A 108 0.12 -0.64 9.14
C TYR A 108 -0.13 -1.21 7.73
N PHE A 109 0.58 -2.28 7.36
CA PHE A 109 0.40 -2.92 6.05
C PHE A 109 -0.97 -3.60 5.91
N ASN A 110 -1.56 -4.07 7.01
CA ASN A 110 -2.91 -4.63 6.98
C ASN A 110 -3.97 -3.61 6.53
N LEU A 111 -3.75 -2.29 6.72
CA LEU A 111 -4.63 -1.26 6.15
C LEU A 111 -4.69 -1.35 4.62
N PHE A 112 -3.53 -1.53 3.97
CA PHE A 112 -3.44 -1.65 2.51
C PHE A 112 -3.98 -2.99 2.02
N VAL A 113 -3.82 -4.07 2.79
CA VAL A 113 -4.51 -5.35 2.53
C VAL A 113 -6.03 -5.17 2.55
N MET A 114 -6.57 -4.46 3.56
CA MET A 114 -8.01 -4.17 3.62
C MET A 114 -8.46 -3.36 2.41
N CYS A 115 -7.68 -2.36 1.96
CA CYS A 115 -7.98 -1.58 0.75
C CYS A 115 -7.99 -2.45 -0.51
N ALA A 116 -6.93 -3.24 -0.74
CA ALA A 116 -6.78 -4.06 -1.94
C ALA A 116 -7.86 -5.15 -2.07
N ASN A 117 -8.48 -5.55 -0.95
CA ASN A 117 -9.56 -6.53 -0.90
C ASN A 117 -10.97 -5.96 -1.12
N LEU A 118 -11.14 -4.63 -1.25
CA LEU A 118 -12.46 -4.03 -1.47
C LEU A 118 -12.96 -4.21 -2.91
N GLY A 119 -12.09 -4.02 -3.91
CA GLY A 119 -12.51 -4.09 -5.30
C GLY A 119 -11.49 -3.55 -6.29
N VAL A 120 -11.87 -3.60 -7.57
CA VAL A 120 -11.09 -3.03 -8.69
C VAL A 120 -10.86 -1.51 -8.53
N PRO A 121 -11.83 -0.69 -8.08
CA PRO A 121 -11.60 0.75 -7.92
C PRO A 121 -10.47 1.06 -6.93
N GLU A 122 -10.43 0.38 -5.78
CA GLU A 122 -9.41 0.57 -4.74
C GLU A 122 -8.06 0.06 -5.21
N LYS A 123 -8.01 -1.11 -5.87
CA LYS A 123 -6.77 -1.59 -6.50
C LYS A 123 -6.24 -0.59 -7.51
N THR A 124 -7.11 -0.02 -8.34
CA THR A 124 -6.74 1.02 -9.31
C THR A 124 -6.17 2.25 -8.62
N GLN A 125 -6.77 2.69 -7.51
CA GLN A 125 -6.29 3.82 -6.73
C GLN A 125 -4.91 3.54 -6.12
N LEU A 126 -4.71 2.38 -5.50
CA LEU A 126 -3.42 1.97 -4.93
C LEU A 126 -2.32 1.89 -5.98
N LEU A 127 -2.63 1.38 -7.18
CA LEU A 127 -1.71 1.36 -8.32
C LEU A 127 -1.35 2.79 -8.79
N LYS A 128 -2.34 3.68 -8.91
CA LYS A 128 -2.10 5.10 -9.26
C LYS A 128 -1.28 5.86 -8.22
N LEU A 129 -1.33 5.45 -6.96
CA LEU A 129 -0.50 5.96 -5.87
C LEU A 129 0.88 5.30 -5.79
N SER A 130 1.22 4.43 -6.75
CA SER A 130 2.51 3.72 -6.82
C SER A 130 2.83 2.88 -5.59
N VAL A 131 1.79 2.37 -4.90
CA VAL A 131 1.93 1.56 -3.68
C VAL A 131 2.86 0.35 -3.89
N PRO A 132 2.77 -0.44 -4.98
CA PRO A 132 3.69 -1.55 -5.18
C PRO A 132 5.15 -1.10 -5.22
N ALA A 133 5.47 -0.06 -6.01
CA ALA A 133 6.83 0.44 -6.13
C ALA A 133 7.37 0.93 -4.78
N THR A 134 6.57 1.73 -4.05
CA THR A 134 6.94 2.20 -2.71
C THR A 134 7.21 1.05 -1.75
N PHE A 135 6.36 0.01 -1.77
CA PHE A 135 6.50 -1.13 -0.88
C PHE A 135 7.70 -2.01 -1.22
N MET A 136 7.96 -2.24 -2.50
CA MET A 136 9.15 -2.97 -2.94
C MET A 136 10.44 -2.25 -2.53
N LEU A 137 10.47 -0.91 -2.66
CA LEU A 137 11.59 -0.10 -2.18
C LEU A 137 11.75 -0.16 -0.66
N VAL A 138 10.65 -0.09 0.11
CA VAL A 138 10.69 -0.26 1.57
C VAL A 138 11.26 -1.64 1.95
N ALA A 139 10.84 -2.70 1.27
CA ALA A 139 11.40 -4.03 1.48
C ALA A 139 12.91 -4.06 1.19
N LEU A 140 13.41 -3.29 0.23
CA LEU A 140 14.83 -3.17 -0.08
C LEU A 140 15.60 -2.15 0.79
N ASP A 141 14.96 -1.56 1.81
CA ASP A 141 15.53 -0.47 2.62
C ASP A 141 15.86 0.81 1.80
N GLU A 142 15.27 0.94 0.60
CA GLU A 142 15.37 2.07 -0.33
C GLU A 142 14.07 2.91 -0.35
N GLY A 143 13.24 2.75 0.68
CA GLY A 143 11.95 3.43 0.81
C GLY A 143 12.06 4.96 0.97
N PRO A 144 10.93 5.66 1.02
CA PRO A 144 10.91 7.13 1.13
C PRO A 144 11.35 7.66 2.51
N GLY A 145 11.68 6.80 3.47
CA GLY A 145 12.14 7.14 4.81
C GLY A 145 13.31 6.26 5.23
N PRO A 146 13.79 6.40 6.48
CA PRO A 146 14.87 5.60 7.00
C PRO A 146 14.60 4.09 6.90
N PRO A 147 15.65 3.26 6.73
CA PRO A 147 15.53 1.80 6.81
C PRO A 147 14.83 1.33 8.09
N ILE A 148 14.06 0.26 7.99
CA ILE A 148 13.37 -0.33 9.14
C ILE A 148 14.41 -1.12 9.94
N LYS A 149 14.89 -0.54 11.05
CA LYS A 149 15.94 -1.16 11.88
C LYS A 149 15.45 -2.26 12.82
N TYR A 150 14.14 -2.54 12.84
CA TYR A 150 13.56 -3.54 13.73
C TYR A 150 13.87 -4.96 13.24
N GLN A 151 14.62 -5.71 14.04
CA GLN A 151 15.15 -7.03 13.68
C GLN A 151 14.07 -8.08 13.36
N TYR A 152 12.85 -7.90 13.87
CA TYR A 152 11.72 -8.82 13.66
C TYR A 152 10.60 -8.17 12.84
N ALA A 153 10.96 -7.30 11.89
CA ALA A 153 9.98 -6.63 11.03
C ALA A 153 9.23 -7.65 10.16
N GLU A 154 7.94 -7.84 10.43
CA GLU A 154 7.09 -8.73 9.65
C GLU A 154 6.55 -8.03 8.39
N LEU A 155 7.21 -8.23 7.25
CA LEU A 155 6.82 -7.65 5.97
C LEU A 155 5.85 -8.53 5.15
N GLY A 156 5.35 -9.64 5.69
CA GLY A 156 4.47 -10.56 4.94
C GLY A 156 3.21 -9.90 4.37
N LYS A 157 2.61 -8.95 5.10
CA LYS A 157 1.46 -8.16 4.60
C LYS A 157 1.86 -7.20 3.48
N LEU A 158 3.07 -6.62 3.54
CA LEU A 158 3.63 -5.79 2.47
C LEU A 158 3.73 -6.62 1.18
N TYR A 159 4.37 -7.79 1.25
CA TYR A 159 4.51 -8.68 0.08
C TYR A 159 3.16 -9.15 -0.46
N GLY A 160 2.19 -9.41 0.43
CA GLY A 160 0.82 -9.75 0.02
C GLY A 160 0.14 -8.64 -0.80
N VAL A 161 0.28 -7.38 -0.38
CA VAL A 161 -0.25 -6.23 -1.15
C VAL A 161 0.43 -6.12 -2.51
N VAL A 162 1.76 -6.23 -2.56
CA VAL A 162 2.52 -6.18 -3.82
C VAL A 162 2.05 -7.29 -4.76
N SER A 163 1.97 -8.54 -4.28
CA SER A 163 1.48 -9.69 -5.06
C SER A 163 0.09 -9.42 -5.65
N GLN A 164 -0.85 -9.01 -4.81
CA GLN A 164 -2.24 -8.80 -5.23
C GLN A 164 -2.38 -7.70 -6.29
N LEU A 165 -1.60 -6.61 -6.17
CA LEU A 165 -1.66 -5.48 -7.09
C LEU A 165 -0.92 -5.77 -8.41
N VAL A 166 0.28 -6.38 -8.36
CA VAL A 166 1.06 -6.74 -9.55
C VAL A 166 0.28 -7.72 -10.43
N ARG A 167 -0.38 -8.71 -9.82
CA ARG A 167 -1.22 -9.69 -10.54
C ARG A 167 -2.48 -9.10 -11.19
N CYS A 168 -2.78 -7.82 -10.92
CA CYS A 168 -3.86 -7.10 -11.60
C CYS A 168 -3.36 -6.18 -12.73
N CYS A 169 -2.05 -6.14 -12.99
CA CYS A 169 -1.45 -5.30 -14.03
C CYS A 169 -1.24 -6.07 -15.33
N ASP A 170 -1.19 -5.34 -16.44
CA ASP A 170 -0.77 -5.87 -17.73
C ASP A 170 0.75 -6.05 -17.74
N VAL A 171 1.17 -7.28 -17.97
CA VAL A 171 2.57 -7.71 -18.06
C VAL A 171 2.94 -8.19 -19.47
N SER A 172 2.09 -7.93 -20.47
CA SER A 172 2.26 -8.35 -21.89
C SER A 172 3.60 -7.96 -22.50
N SER A 173 4.26 -6.92 -22.00
CA SER A 173 5.61 -6.51 -22.42
C SER A 173 6.73 -7.45 -21.91
N ARG A 174 6.41 -8.37 -21.02
CA ARG A 174 7.33 -9.31 -20.35
C ARG A 174 6.87 -10.77 -20.46
N MET A 175 5.55 -11.03 -20.50
CA MET A 175 4.91 -12.35 -20.55
C MET A 175 3.45 -12.23 -21.01
N GLN A 176 2.80 -13.27 -21.55
CA GLN A 176 1.37 -13.18 -21.91
C GLN A 176 0.47 -12.94 -20.68
N SER A 177 -0.36 -11.88 -20.72
CA SER A 177 -1.33 -11.60 -19.65
C SER A 177 -2.53 -12.55 -19.74
N SER A 178 -2.86 -13.23 -18.65
CA SER A 178 -3.93 -14.25 -18.62
C SER A 178 -5.32 -13.72 -18.19
N LEU A 179 -5.45 -12.44 -17.84
CA LEU A 179 -6.70 -11.84 -17.34
C LEU A 179 -6.81 -10.37 -17.77
N ALA A 180 -8.04 -9.83 -17.78
CA ALA A 180 -8.33 -8.43 -18.07
C ALA A 180 -7.56 -7.51 -17.09
N PRO A 181 -6.47 -6.87 -17.54
CA PRO A 181 -5.62 -6.09 -16.64
C PRO A 181 -6.26 -4.75 -16.31
N ILE A 182 -6.01 -4.24 -15.10
CA ILE A 182 -6.50 -2.93 -14.66
C ILE A 182 -5.74 -1.80 -15.38
N MET A 183 -4.42 -1.94 -15.48
CA MET A 183 -3.52 -0.98 -16.13
C MET A 183 -2.16 -1.63 -16.44
N ALA A 184 -1.35 -0.97 -17.27
CA ALA A 184 0.03 -1.40 -17.51
C ALA A 184 0.86 -1.45 -16.21
N LEU A 185 1.70 -2.48 -16.08
CA LEU A 185 2.66 -2.56 -14.98
C LEU A 185 3.60 -1.35 -15.02
N GLN A 186 3.72 -0.66 -13.89
CA GLN A 186 4.57 0.52 -13.78
C GLN A 186 6.05 0.13 -14.01
N GLN A 187 6.79 0.96 -14.74
CA GLN A 187 8.18 0.66 -15.13
C GLN A 187 9.09 0.34 -13.94
N LEU A 188 8.98 1.12 -12.84
CA LEU A 188 9.79 0.89 -11.64
C LEU A 188 9.47 -0.43 -10.95
N VAL A 189 8.18 -0.84 -10.94
CA VAL A 189 7.77 -2.15 -10.41
C VAL A 189 8.36 -3.27 -11.26
N ALA A 190 8.31 -3.12 -12.59
CA ALA A 190 8.90 -4.08 -13.51
C ALA A 190 10.43 -4.17 -13.37
N GLU A 191 11.11 -3.04 -13.14
CA GLU A 191 12.54 -3.00 -12.90
C GLU A 191 12.92 -3.73 -11.60
N ILE A 192 12.26 -3.40 -10.48
CA ILE A 192 12.58 -4.02 -9.20
C ILE A 192 12.24 -5.52 -9.22
N LEU A 193 11.10 -5.92 -9.81
CA LEU A 193 10.67 -7.31 -9.81
C LEU A 193 11.51 -8.17 -10.76
N PHE A 194 11.70 -7.75 -12.01
CA PHE A 194 12.27 -8.61 -13.05
C PHE A 194 13.78 -8.43 -13.26
N VAL A 195 14.38 -7.35 -12.75
CA VAL A 195 15.81 -7.05 -12.98
C VAL A 195 16.63 -7.16 -11.69
N ARG A 196 16.10 -6.68 -10.56
CA ARG A 196 16.86 -6.66 -9.30
C ARG A 196 16.74 -7.99 -8.54
N THR A 197 17.76 -8.84 -8.69
CA THR A 197 17.82 -10.14 -8.00
C THR A 197 17.75 -10.03 -6.47
N SER A 198 18.24 -8.93 -5.90
CA SER A 198 18.17 -8.64 -4.46
C SER A 198 16.73 -8.65 -3.92
N TYR A 199 15.75 -8.21 -4.72
CA TYR A 199 14.34 -8.24 -4.32
C TYR A 199 13.80 -9.67 -4.27
N ILE A 200 14.17 -10.50 -5.26
CA ILE A 200 13.76 -11.91 -5.33
C ILE A 200 14.33 -12.69 -4.16
N LYS A 201 15.62 -12.51 -3.89
CA LYS A 201 16.28 -13.08 -2.72
C LYS A 201 15.53 -12.72 -1.43
N LYS A 202 15.22 -11.45 -1.22
CA LYS A 202 14.54 -10.97 -0.01
C LYS A 202 13.13 -11.53 0.14
N ILE A 203 12.34 -11.63 -0.94
CA ILE A 203 11.00 -12.25 -0.89
C ILE A 203 11.09 -13.74 -0.51
N ILE A 204 12.05 -14.47 -1.07
CA ILE A 204 12.23 -15.90 -0.82
C ILE A 204 12.68 -16.14 0.63
N GLU A 205 13.63 -15.34 1.13
CA GLU A 205 14.11 -15.40 2.51
C GLU A 205 13.00 -15.05 3.52
N ASP A 206 12.26 -13.98 3.28
CA ASP A 206 11.29 -13.46 4.25
C ASP A 206 9.96 -14.25 4.27
N CYS A 207 9.49 -14.73 3.12
CA CYS A 207 8.09 -15.14 2.94
C CYS A 207 7.86 -16.25 1.89
N SER A 208 8.84 -17.12 1.61
CA SER A 208 8.72 -18.20 0.61
C SER A 208 7.50 -19.12 0.81
N ASN A 209 7.06 -19.34 2.06
CA ASN A 209 5.90 -20.19 2.37
C ASN A 209 4.54 -19.47 2.33
N SER A 210 4.52 -18.17 2.04
CA SER A 210 3.28 -17.40 1.93
C SER A 210 2.58 -17.70 0.60
N ASP A 211 1.29 -18.03 0.67
CA ASP A 211 0.46 -18.29 -0.52
C ASP A 211 0.46 -17.11 -1.51
N GLU A 212 0.48 -15.87 -1.01
CA GLU A 212 0.56 -14.68 -1.87
C GLU A 212 1.92 -14.51 -2.54
N THR A 213 3.01 -14.86 -1.85
CA THR A 213 4.35 -14.87 -2.43
C THR A 213 4.45 -15.92 -3.54
N ILE A 214 3.96 -17.13 -3.27
CA ILE A 214 3.93 -18.22 -4.24
C ILE A 214 3.12 -17.82 -5.48
N LYS A 215 1.96 -17.17 -5.30
CA LYS A 215 1.16 -16.63 -6.41
C LYS A 215 1.92 -15.59 -7.22
N LEU A 216 2.66 -14.67 -6.58
CA LEU A 216 3.46 -13.67 -7.28
C LEU A 216 4.57 -14.32 -8.10
N LEU A 217 5.33 -15.24 -7.49
CA LEU A 217 6.42 -15.94 -8.18
C LEU A 217 5.88 -16.75 -9.36
N ARG A 218 4.82 -17.54 -9.17
CA ARG A 218 4.18 -18.30 -10.26
C ARG A 218 3.67 -17.41 -11.38
N PHE A 219 2.99 -16.32 -11.03
CA PHE A 219 2.53 -15.33 -12.00
C PHE A 219 3.72 -14.76 -12.79
N SER A 220 4.81 -14.43 -12.12
CA SER A 220 5.98 -13.79 -12.72
C SER A 220 6.86 -14.75 -13.53
N CYS A 221 6.85 -16.04 -13.19
CA CYS A 221 7.54 -17.11 -13.93
C CYS A 221 6.79 -17.52 -15.21
N TRP A 222 5.49 -17.26 -15.30
CA TRP A 222 4.68 -17.69 -16.44
C TRP A 222 5.26 -17.18 -17.76
N GLU A 223 5.66 -18.10 -18.64
CA GLU A 223 6.30 -17.82 -19.94
C GLU A 223 7.49 -16.83 -19.88
N ASN A 224 8.16 -16.74 -18.72
CA ASN A 224 9.35 -15.91 -18.53
C ASN A 224 10.54 -16.79 -18.09
N PRO A 225 11.30 -17.35 -19.05
CA PRO A 225 12.41 -18.26 -18.75
C PRO A 225 13.54 -17.59 -17.95
N GLN A 226 13.81 -16.31 -18.21
CA GLN A 226 14.85 -15.57 -17.50
C GLN A 226 14.51 -15.43 -16.01
N PHE A 227 13.29 -14.96 -15.71
CA PHE A 227 12.82 -14.83 -14.34
C PHE A 227 12.75 -16.20 -13.63
N SER A 228 12.25 -17.22 -14.32
CA SER A 228 12.19 -18.59 -13.80
C SER A 228 13.57 -19.11 -13.42
N SER A 229 14.60 -18.86 -14.25
CA SER A 229 15.98 -19.26 -13.97
C SER A 229 16.55 -18.54 -12.74
N THR A 230 16.25 -17.25 -12.56
CA THR A 230 16.66 -16.49 -11.38
C THR A 230 16.03 -17.04 -10.10
N VAL A 231 14.71 -17.26 -10.11
CA VAL A 231 13.99 -17.83 -8.95
C VAL A 231 14.51 -19.22 -8.59
N LEU A 232 14.72 -20.09 -9.58
CA LEU A 232 15.27 -21.43 -9.36
C LEU A 232 16.68 -21.37 -8.78
N SER A 233 17.51 -20.44 -9.26
CA SER A 233 18.86 -20.27 -8.74
C SER A 233 18.81 -19.89 -7.26
N GLU A 234 18.04 -18.86 -6.89
CA GLU A 234 17.92 -18.44 -5.48
C GLU A 234 17.35 -19.55 -4.57
N LEU A 235 16.41 -20.38 -5.06
CA LEU A 235 15.87 -21.51 -4.30
C LEU A 235 16.86 -22.68 -4.12
N LEU A 236 17.72 -22.95 -5.11
CA LEU A 236 18.69 -24.05 -5.07
C LEU A 236 19.93 -23.72 -4.24
N TRP A 237 20.22 -22.43 -4.03
CA TRP A 237 21.33 -21.96 -3.21
C TRP A 237 20.98 -21.77 -1.72
N GLN A 238 19.77 -22.16 -1.29
CA GLN A 238 19.38 -22.29 0.12
C GLN A 238 19.85 -23.62 0.73
#